data_AF-A0A376P6P9-F1
#
_entry.id   AF-A0A376P6P9-F1
#
_cell.length_a   1.000
_cell.length_b   1.000
_cell.length_c   1.000
_cell.angle_alpha   90.00
_cell.angle_beta   90.00
_cell.angle_gamma   90.00
#
_symmetry.space_group_name_H-M   'P 1'
#
loop_
_entity.id
_entity.type
_entity.pdbx_description
1 polymer ?
#
loop_
_entity_poly.entity_id
_entity_poly.type
_entity_poly.pdbx_seq_one_letter_code
_entity_poly.pdbx_strand_id
1 'polypeptide(L)'
;MLGVMEMINIDLLTAMLLEPQLPQISSASLTVDKRHLLYGNGLVDSLPQPEDNENYQVSSQRFPFTINVNGPGATALAWHYLPTQLPLAVLLSLLVGYIAWLATAYRMSFSREINLGLAQHEFELFCQPLLNARSQQCIGVEILLRWNNPRQGWISPDVFIPIA
;
A
#
# COMPACT_ATOMS: atom_id res chain seq x y z
N MET A 1 -7.64 29.94 -49.08
CA MET A 1 -6.81 29.46 -47.94
C MET A 1 -6.95 30.54 -46.87
N LEU A 2 -7.90 30.39 -45.94
CA LEU A 2 -8.09 31.38 -44.87
C LEU A 2 -6.93 31.22 -43.87
N GLY A 3 -6.15 32.29 -43.68
CA GLY A 3 -5.14 32.33 -42.64
C GLY A 3 -5.81 32.46 -41.28
N VAL A 4 -5.53 31.52 -40.37
CA VAL A 4 -5.88 31.68 -38.96
C VAL A 4 -4.85 32.61 -38.34
N MET A 5 -5.30 33.74 -37.79
CA MET A 5 -4.47 34.66 -37.02
C MET A 5 -4.63 34.29 -35.56
N GLU A 6 -3.60 33.68 -34.98
CA GLU A 6 -3.54 33.39 -33.55
C GLU A 6 -2.87 34.57 -32.83
N MET A 7 -3.63 35.25 -31.97
CA MET A 7 -3.13 36.35 -31.16
C MET A 7 -2.82 35.81 -29.76
N ILE A 8 -1.53 35.58 -29.47
CA ILE A 8 -1.09 35.09 -28.17
C ILE A 8 -0.86 36.30 -27.26
N ASN A 9 -1.68 36.44 -26.21
CA ASN A 9 -1.46 37.43 -25.16
C ASN A 9 -0.37 36.92 -24.21
N ILE A 10 0.82 37.51 -24.33
CA ILE A 10 2.02 37.11 -23.58
C ILE A 10 1.82 37.32 -22.06
N ASP A 11 1.04 38.32 -21.66
CA ASP A 11 0.75 38.58 -20.23
C ASP A 11 -0.14 37.49 -19.64
N LEU A 12 -1.12 37.00 -20.40
CA LEU A 12 -1.97 35.88 -19.97
C LEU A 12 -1.18 34.59 -19.86
N LEU A 13 -0.29 34.32 -20.83
CA LEU A 13 0.50 33.11 -20.86
C LEU A 13 1.52 33.08 -19.70
N THR A 14 2.15 34.23 -19.42
CA THR A 14 3.05 34.38 -18.28
C THR A 14 2.32 34.27 -16.94
N ALA A 15 1.10 34.81 -16.82
CA ALA A 15 0.27 34.63 -15.63
C ALA A 15 -0.05 33.15 -15.39
N MET A 16 -0.53 32.41 -16.40
CA MET A 16 -0.82 30.98 -16.24
C MET A 16 0.43 30.15 -15.93
N LEU A 17 1.58 30.50 -16.51
CA LEU A 17 2.85 29.80 -16.26
C LEU A 17 3.38 30.01 -14.83
N LEU A 18 3.08 31.14 -14.20
CA LEU A 18 3.53 31.47 -12.84
C LEU A 18 2.41 31.33 -11.79
N GLU A 19 1.26 30.74 -12.14
CA GLU A 19 0.15 30.57 -11.22
C GLU A 19 0.53 29.63 -10.04
N PRO A 20 0.47 30.12 -8.79
CA PRO A 20 0.86 29.33 -7.64
C PRO A 20 -0.16 28.23 -7.33
N GLN A 21 0.32 26.99 -7.26
CA GLN A 21 -0.47 25.81 -6.90
C GLN A 21 -0.47 25.61 -5.37
N LEU A 22 -1.40 26.25 -4.68
CA LEU A 22 -1.57 26.09 -3.23
C LEU A 22 -2.03 24.65 -2.87
N PRO A 23 -1.57 24.06 -1.75
CA PRO A 23 -0.66 24.63 -0.74
C PRO A 23 0.83 24.48 -1.08
N GLN A 24 1.18 23.84 -2.20
CA GLN A 24 2.56 23.41 -2.49
C GLN A 24 3.47 24.56 -2.94
N ILE A 25 2.90 25.54 -3.64
CA ILE A 25 3.60 26.73 -4.15
C ILE A 25 2.83 27.96 -3.68
N SER A 26 3.50 28.81 -2.90
CA SER A 26 2.93 30.05 -2.36
C SER A 26 3.19 31.25 -3.28
N SER A 27 4.34 31.25 -3.97
CA SER A 27 4.66 32.28 -4.97
C SER A 27 5.65 31.76 -5.99
N ALA A 28 5.55 32.27 -7.22
CA ALA A 28 6.51 32.03 -8.28
C ALA A 28 7.05 33.36 -8.80
N SER A 29 8.33 33.39 -9.13
CA SER A 29 9.01 34.54 -9.70
C SER A 29 9.98 34.12 -10.81
N LEU A 30 10.07 34.94 -11.85
CA LEU A 30 11.00 34.77 -12.97
C LEU A 30 12.05 35.87 -12.89
N THR A 31 13.31 35.49 -12.69
CA THR A 31 14.44 36.43 -12.68
C THR A 31 15.17 36.37 -14.01
N VAL A 32 15.39 37.52 -14.64
CA VAL A 32 16.23 37.67 -15.83
C VAL A 32 17.28 38.73 -15.52
N ASP A 33 18.55 38.34 -15.49
CA ASP A 33 19.67 39.19 -15.06
C ASP A 33 19.41 39.84 -13.67
N LYS A 34 19.10 41.15 -13.62
CA LYS A 34 18.83 41.91 -12.38
C LYS A 34 17.36 42.28 -12.16
N ARG A 35 16.45 41.76 -12.99
CA ARG A 35 15.01 42.08 -12.91
C ARG A 35 14.23 40.84 -12.49
N HIS A 36 13.32 41.01 -11.54
CA HIS A 36 12.48 39.92 -11.04
C HIS A 36 11.03 40.19 -11.43
N LEU A 37 10.38 39.27 -12.12
CA LEU A 37 8.95 39.30 -12.40
C LEU A 37 8.24 38.41 -11.37
N LEU A 38 7.46 39.01 -10.47
CA LEU A 38 6.72 38.30 -9.44
C LEU A 38 5.25 38.16 -9.85
N TYR A 39 4.69 36.96 -9.72
CA TYR A 39 3.29 36.70 -10.04
C TYR A 39 2.36 37.60 -9.20
N GLY A 40 1.49 38.37 -9.86
CA GLY A 40 0.56 39.30 -9.22
C GLY A 40 1.11 40.71 -8.94
N ASN A 41 2.43 40.87 -8.80
CA ASN A 41 3.06 42.16 -8.46
C ASN A 41 3.90 42.78 -9.59
N GLY A 42 4.12 42.06 -10.69
CA GLY A 42 4.87 42.56 -11.85
C GLY A 42 6.37 42.62 -11.60
N LEU A 43 7.06 43.60 -12.20
CA LEU A 43 8.52 43.74 -12.09
C LEU A 43 8.92 44.36 -10.75
N VAL A 44 9.80 43.67 -10.02
CA VAL A 44 10.31 44.06 -8.70
C VAL A 44 11.84 44.06 -8.74
N ASP A 45 12.45 45.04 -8.08
CA ASP A 45 13.92 45.21 -8.02
C ASP A 45 14.59 44.30 -6.98
N SER A 46 13.83 43.75 -6.03
CA SER A 46 14.31 42.81 -5.00
C SER A 46 13.24 41.79 -4.65
N LEU A 47 13.60 40.51 -4.58
CA LEU A 47 12.70 39.47 -4.09
C LEU A 47 12.43 39.65 -2.59
N PRO A 48 11.16 39.70 -2.15
CA PRO A 48 10.85 39.73 -0.73
C PRO A 48 11.34 38.44 -0.07
N GLN A 49 12.06 38.57 1.06
CA GLN A 49 12.60 37.44 1.81
C GLN A 49 11.44 36.75 2.55
N PRO A 50 11.10 35.49 2.24
CA PRO A 50 10.00 34.81 2.91
C PRO A 50 10.46 34.31 4.29
N GLU A 51 9.61 34.52 5.31
CA GLU A 51 9.94 34.23 6.72
C GLU A 51 9.94 32.73 7.09
N ASP A 52 9.39 31.83 6.26
CA ASP A 52 9.29 30.39 6.60
C ASP A 52 9.11 29.45 5.39
N ASN A 53 9.51 29.89 4.19
CA ASN A 53 9.35 29.10 2.95
C ASN A 53 10.69 28.59 2.44
N GLU A 54 10.68 27.35 1.93
CA GLU A 54 11.81 26.84 1.16
C GLU A 54 11.79 27.46 -0.24
N ASN A 55 12.93 28.01 -0.64
CA ASN A 55 13.10 28.62 -1.95
C ASN A 55 13.73 27.59 -2.89
N TYR A 56 12.96 27.20 -3.91
CA TYR A 56 13.41 26.30 -4.96
C TYR A 56 13.77 27.12 -6.19
N GLN A 57 15.06 27.17 -6.50
CA GLN A 57 15.59 27.95 -7.62
C GLN A 57 16.07 27.02 -8.74
N VAL A 58 15.54 27.22 -9.95
CA VAL A 58 15.95 26.48 -11.16
C VAL A 58 16.42 27.47 -12.22
N SER A 59 17.71 27.44 -12.52
CA SER A 59 18.31 28.26 -13.58
C SER A 59 18.31 27.54 -14.92
N SER A 60 17.98 28.27 -15.99
CA SER A 60 18.04 27.75 -17.36
C SER A 60 19.49 27.58 -17.81
N GLN A 61 19.77 26.47 -18.49
CA GLN A 61 21.11 26.19 -19.03
C GLN A 61 21.38 26.91 -20.37
N ARG A 62 20.33 27.36 -21.07
CA ARG A 62 20.44 27.93 -22.43
C ARG A 62 20.16 29.43 -22.48
N PHE A 63 19.48 29.98 -21.48
CA PHE A 63 19.05 31.38 -21.45
C PHE A 63 19.32 31.99 -20.06
N PRO A 64 19.56 33.30 -19.96
CA PRO A 64 19.89 33.97 -18.70
C PRO A 64 18.65 34.24 -17.85
N PHE A 65 17.80 33.23 -17.64
CA PHE A 65 16.64 33.32 -16.76
C PHE A 65 16.64 32.23 -15.69
N THR A 66 16.08 32.56 -14.53
CA THR A 66 15.97 31.67 -13.38
C THR A 66 14.57 31.74 -12.80
N ILE A 67 13.95 30.59 -12.56
CA ILE A 67 12.65 30.48 -11.92
C ILE A 67 12.89 30.25 -10.43
N ASN A 68 12.29 31.09 -9.60
CA ASN A 68 12.32 30.92 -8.15
C ASN A 68 10.89 30.70 -7.64
N VAL A 69 10.69 29.57 -6.97
CA VAL A 69 9.42 29.13 -6.45
C VAL A 69 9.54 29.01 -4.93
N ASN A 70 8.65 29.68 -4.22
CA ASN A 70 8.61 29.62 -2.76
C ASN A 70 7.39 28.80 -2.35
N GLY A 71 7.57 27.84 -1.47
CA GLY A 71 6.51 27.01 -0.92
C GLY A 71 6.75 26.65 0.55
N PRO A 72 5.72 26.17 1.26
CA PRO A 72 5.88 25.70 2.63
C PRO A 72 6.87 24.53 2.65
N GLY A 73 7.76 24.50 3.64
CA GLY A 73 8.73 23.42 3.79
C GLY A 73 8.08 22.05 3.92
N ALA A 74 8.83 20.98 3.63
CA ALA A 74 8.34 19.60 3.63
C ALA A 74 7.62 19.21 4.94
N THR A 75 8.05 19.76 6.08
CA THR A 75 7.44 19.56 7.39
C THR A 75 6.05 20.21 7.53
N ALA A 76 5.86 21.42 6.99
CA ALA A 76 4.59 22.12 7.00
C ALA A 76 3.55 21.40 6.11
N LEU A 77 3.97 20.87 4.96
CA LEU A 77 3.13 20.01 4.13
C LEU A 77 2.80 18.70 4.84
N ALA A 78 3.77 18.07 5.52
CA ALA A 78 3.54 16.84 6.26
C ALA A 78 2.47 17.00 7.34
N TRP A 79 2.45 18.10 8.09
CA TRP A 79 1.40 18.38 9.09
C TRP A 79 -0.02 18.41 8.49
N HIS A 80 -0.16 18.83 7.24
CA HIS A 80 -1.45 18.86 6.55
C HIS A 80 -1.91 17.48 6.08
N TYR A 81 -1.00 16.63 5.60
CA TYR A 81 -1.32 15.31 5.06
C TYR A 81 -1.25 14.17 6.09
N LEU A 82 -0.66 14.39 7.26
CA LEU A 82 -0.57 13.39 8.33
C LEU A 82 -1.94 12.91 8.86
N PRO A 83 -2.93 13.76 9.14
CA PRO A 83 -4.21 13.29 9.70
C PRO A 83 -5.03 12.45 8.71
N THR A 84 -4.88 12.67 7.40
CA THR A 84 -5.62 11.90 6.39
C THR A 84 -5.12 10.46 6.25
N GLN A 85 -3.91 10.16 6.71
CA GLN A 85 -3.32 8.82 6.67
C GLN A 85 -3.67 7.95 7.89
N LEU A 86 -4.08 8.56 9.01
CA LEU A 86 -4.46 7.86 10.24
C LEU A 86 -5.55 6.79 10.06
N PRO A 87 -6.70 7.05 9.38
CA PRO A 87 -7.74 6.04 9.23
C PRO A 87 -7.27 4.82 8.43
N LEU A 88 -6.43 5.02 7.41
CA LEU A 88 -5.84 3.93 6.63
C LEU A 88 -4.89 3.09 7.48
N ALA A 89 -4.04 3.73 8.29
CA ALA A 89 -3.12 3.05 9.19
C ALA A 89 -3.87 2.21 10.23
N VAL A 90 -4.97 2.74 10.80
CA VAL A 90 -5.84 2.00 11.72
C VAL A 90 -6.49 0.80 11.02
N LEU A 91 -7.01 0.98 9.82
CA LEU A 91 -7.63 -0.11 9.05
C LEU A 91 -6.63 -1.22 8.73
N LEU A 92 -5.42 -0.86 8.27
CA LEU A 92 -4.34 -1.81 8.03
C LEU A 92 -3.91 -2.54 9.30
N SER A 93 -3.79 -1.82 10.41
CA SER A 93 -3.46 -2.40 11.73
C SER A 93 -4.53 -3.41 12.17
N LEU A 94 -5.81 -3.05 12.07
CA LEU A 94 -6.92 -3.96 12.39
C LEU A 94 -6.93 -5.19 11.47
N LEU A 95 -6.68 -5.01 10.18
CA LEU A 95 -6.62 -6.11 9.20
C LEU A 95 -5.50 -7.09 9.53
N VAL A 96 -4.29 -6.58 9.79
CA VAL A 96 -3.14 -7.41 10.17
C VAL A 96 -3.40 -8.12 11.50
N GLY A 97 -3.95 -7.41 12.50
CA GLY A 97 -4.32 -8.00 13.78
C GLY A 97 -5.37 -9.09 13.64
N TYR A 98 -6.38 -8.88 12.80
CA TYR A 98 -7.43 -9.87 12.53
C TYR A 98 -6.87 -11.12 11.83
N ILE A 99 -5.99 -10.97 10.86
CA ILE A 99 -5.32 -12.09 10.18
C ILE A 99 -4.46 -12.89 11.17
N ALA A 100 -3.67 -12.21 12.01
CA ALA A 100 -2.85 -12.86 13.04
C ALA A 100 -3.70 -13.61 14.07
N TRP A 101 -4.84 -13.01 14.48
CA TRP A 101 -5.80 -13.64 15.38
C TRP A 101 -6.43 -14.89 14.75
N LEU A 102 -6.89 -14.81 13.50
CA LEU A 102 -7.42 -15.96 12.75
C LEU A 102 -6.40 -17.10 12.63
N ALA A 103 -5.16 -16.79 12.28
CA ALA A 103 -4.09 -17.78 12.13
C ALA A 103 -3.79 -18.52 13.46
N THR A 104 -3.88 -17.81 14.59
CA THR A 104 -3.65 -18.38 15.92
C THR A 104 -4.85 -19.19 16.40
N ALA A 105 -6.06 -18.68 16.20
CA ALA A 105 -7.30 -19.35 16.60
C ALA A 105 -7.52 -20.68 15.88
N TYR A 106 -7.13 -20.77 14.60
CA TYR A 106 -7.26 -22.00 13.81
C TYR A 106 -6.45 -23.18 14.38
N ARG A 107 -5.26 -22.91 14.94
CA ARG A 107 -4.41 -23.94 15.57
C ARG A 107 -4.99 -24.47 16.88
N MET A 108 -5.63 -23.61 17.68
CA MET A 108 -6.17 -24.00 18.99
C MET A 108 -7.49 -24.78 18.90
N SER A 109 -8.25 -24.64 17.81
CA SER A 109 -9.50 -25.40 17.60
C SER A 109 -9.24 -26.88 17.35
N PHE A 110 -8.17 -27.20 16.62
CA PHE A 110 -8.02 -28.55 16.05
C PHE A 110 -7.72 -29.62 17.10
N SER A 111 -6.87 -29.35 18.09
CA SER A 111 -6.66 -30.27 19.22
C SER A 111 -7.94 -30.50 20.04
N ARG A 112 -8.79 -29.47 20.17
CA ARG A 112 -10.09 -29.60 20.83
C ARG A 112 -11.06 -30.44 19.99
N GLU A 113 -11.08 -30.23 18.68
CA GLU A 113 -11.89 -31.02 17.74
C GLU A 113 -11.49 -32.50 17.72
N ILE A 114 -10.19 -32.82 17.75
CA ILE A 114 -9.72 -34.21 17.85
C ILE A 114 -10.21 -34.88 19.13
N ASN A 115 -10.07 -34.20 20.28
CA ASN A 115 -10.54 -34.73 21.57
C ASN A 115 -12.05 -34.94 21.60
N LEU A 116 -12.81 -34.02 21.00
CA LEU A 116 -14.27 -34.15 20.86
C LEU A 116 -14.63 -35.30 19.92
N GLY A 117 -13.96 -35.41 18.78
CA GLY A 117 -14.18 -36.49 17.82
C GLY A 117 -13.89 -37.87 18.40
N LEU A 118 -12.87 -37.98 19.28
CA LEU A 118 -12.58 -39.21 20.01
C LEU A 118 -13.71 -39.57 20.99
N ALA A 119 -14.22 -38.59 21.75
CA ALA A 119 -15.35 -38.79 22.65
C ALA A 119 -16.67 -39.12 21.90
N GLN A 120 -16.83 -38.59 20.69
CA GLN A 120 -18.01 -38.77 19.85
C GLN A 120 -17.92 -39.97 18.89
N HIS A 121 -16.86 -40.78 18.98
CA HIS A 121 -16.63 -41.97 18.14
C HIS A 121 -16.63 -41.66 16.64
N GLU A 122 -16.07 -40.51 16.25
CA GLU A 122 -15.95 -40.06 14.85
C GLU A 122 -14.76 -40.70 14.11
N PHE A 123 -13.94 -41.47 14.82
CA PHE A 123 -12.78 -42.16 14.28
C PHE A 123 -13.12 -43.60 13.93
N GLU A 124 -12.82 -43.98 12.69
CA GLU A 124 -13.05 -45.30 12.14
C GLU A 124 -11.72 -45.95 11.74
N LEU A 125 -11.66 -47.28 11.86
CA LEU A 125 -10.49 -48.07 11.48
C LEU A 125 -10.74 -48.77 10.15
N PHE A 126 -9.85 -48.56 9.21
CA PHE A 126 -9.86 -49.20 7.91
C PHE A 126 -8.72 -50.22 7.86
N CYS A 127 -8.98 -51.37 7.23
CA CYS A 127 -8.01 -52.44 7.11
C CYS A 127 -7.55 -52.57 5.66
N GLN A 128 -6.28 -52.29 5.39
CA GLN A 128 -5.69 -52.45 4.07
C GLN A 128 -4.85 -53.75 4.04
N PRO A 129 -5.18 -54.74 3.19
CA PRO A 129 -4.44 -56.00 3.13
C PRO A 129 -3.06 -55.79 2.47
N LEU A 130 -2.02 -56.38 3.07
CA LEU A 130 -0.67 -56.44 2.50
C LEU A 130 -0.51 -57.76 1.75
N LEU A 131 -0.33 -57.67 0.44
CA LEU A 131 -0.13 -58.83 -0.43
C LEU A 131 1.35 -59.03 -0.74
N ASN A 132 1.83 -60.26 -0.65
CA ASN A 132 3.15 -60.62 -1.14
C ASN A 132 3.22 -60.45 -2.66
N ALA A 133 4.17 -59.65 -3.16
CA ALA A 133 4.26 -59.35 -4.59
C ALA A 133 4.53 -60.58 -5.49
N ARG A 134 5.15 -61.64 -4.96
CA ARG A 134 5.46 -62.87 -5.71
C ARG A 134 4.38 -63.94 -5.58
N SER A 135 3.86 -64.16 -4.38
CA SER A 135 2.87 -65.23 -4.14
C SER A 135 1.42 -64.74 -4.19
N GLN A 136 1.18 -63.43 -4.24
CA GLN A 136 -0.14 -62.78 -4.10
C GLN A 136 -0.91 -63.18 -2.82
N GLN A 137 -0.23 -63.82 -1.86
CA GLN A 137 -0.85 -64.20 -0.61
C GLN A 137 -0.88 -63.01 0.36
N CYS A 138 -1.98 -62.89 1.10
CA CYS A 138 -2.09 -61.93 2.20
C CYS A 138 -1.08 -62.30 3.29
N ILE A 139 -0.12 -61.42 3.54
CA ILE A 139 0.93 -61.60 4.56
C ILE A 139 0.68 -60.74 5.80
N GLY A 140 -0.31 -59.86 5.77
CA GLY A 140 -0.66 -59.01 6.90
C GLY A 140 -1.75 -58.01 6.55
N VAL A 141 -2.06 -57.15 7.51
CA VAL A 141 -3.02 -56.05 7.36
C VAL A 141 -2.46 -54.78 7.99
N GLU A 142 -2.59 -53.67 7.29
CA GLU A 142 -2.30 -52.34 7.82
C GLU A 142 -3.62 -51.73 8.34
N ILE A 143 -3.58 -51.23 9.57
CA ILE A 143 -4.71 -50.53 10.18
C ILE A 143 -4.53 -49.04 9.93
N LEU A 144 -5.51 -48.43 9.27
CA LEU A 144 -5.52 -47.03 8.90
C LEU A 144 -6.62 -46.31 9.67
N LEU A 145 -6.23 -45.33 10.48
CA LEU A 145 -7.18 -44.46 11.16
C LEU A 145 -7.77 -43.47 10.15
N ARG A 146 -9.09 -43.29 10.19
CA ARG A 146 -9.84 -42.33 9.39
C ARG A 146 -10.75 -41.53 10.31
N TRP A 147 -10.88 -40.23 10.07
CA TRP A 147 -11.76 -39.37 10.84
C TRP A 147 -12.88 -38.86 9.94
N ASN A 148 -14.12 -39.14 10.32
CA ASN A 148 -15.32 -38.62 9.67
C ASN A 148 -15.99 -37.58 10.57
N ASN A 149 -15.65 -36.32 10.36
CA ASN A 149 -16.20 -35.22 11.13
C ASN A 149 -17.60 -34.85 10.59
N PRO A 150 -18.65 -34.75 11.44
CA PRO A 150 -20.01 -34.48 10.99
C PRO A 150 -20.19 -33.08 10.36
N ARG A 151 -19.26 -32.15 10.58
CA ARG A 151 -19.28 -30.80 9.99
C ARG A 151 -18.39 -30.68 8.75
N GLN A 152 -17.23 -31.33 8.74
CA GLN A 152 -16.20 -31.17 7.69
C GLN A 152 -16.12 -32.37 6.72
N GLY A 153 -16.76 -33.49 7.05
CA GLY A 153 -16.66 -34.75 6.33
C GLY A 153 -15.36 -35.51 6.63
N TRP A 154 -14.84 -36.23 5.64
CA TRP A 154 -13.60 -36.99 5.77
C TRP A 154 -12.39 -36.09 5.90
N ILE A 155 -11.69 -36.17 7.04
CA ILE A 155 -10.46 -35.44 7.31
C ILE A 155 -9.26 -36.35 7.03
N SER A 156 -8.29 -35.86 6.25
CA SER A 156 -7.07 -36.61 5.92
C SER A 156 -6.22 -36.88 7.18
N PRO A 157 -5.61 -38.08 7.32
CA PRO A 157 -4.67 -38.40 8.41
C PRO A 157 -3.54 -37.39 8.57
N ASP A 158 -3.03 -36.84 7.48
CA ASP A 158 -1.93 -35.87 7.49
C ASP A 158 -2.29 -34.57 8.22
N VAL A 159 -3.58 -34.27 8.36
CA VAL A 159 -4.06 -33.06 9.04
C VAL A 159 -4.10 -33.27 10.55
N PHE A 160 -4.57 -34.43 11.03
CA PHE A 160 -4.79 -34.65 12.46
C PHE A 160 -3.66 -35.39 13.17
N ILE A 161 -2.89 -36.24 12.48
CA ILE A 161 -1.77 -36.98 13.09
C ILE A 161 -0.69 -36.03 13.67
N PRO A 162 -0.27 -34.94 13.00
CA PRO A 162 0.74 -34.03 13.55
C PRO A 162 0.27 -33.21 14.75
N ILE A 163 -1.03 -33.22 15.05
CA ILE A 163 -1.67 -32.38 16.07
C ILE A 163 -2.05 -33.20 17.33
N ALA A 164 -2.08 -34.53 17.22
CA ALA A 164 -2.39 -35.47 18.29
C ALA A 164 -1.26 -35.62 19.33
#